data_AF-A0A2P8FXS1-F1
#
_entry.id   AF-A0A2P8FXS1-F1
#
_cell.length_a   1.000
_cell.length_b   1.000
_cell.length_c   1.000
_cell.angle_alpha   90.00
_cell.angle_beta   90.00
_cell.angle_gamma   90.00
#
_symmetry.space_group_name_H-M   'P 1'
#
loop_
_entity.id
_entity.type
_entity.pdbx_description
1 polymer ?
#
loop_
_entity_poly.entity_id
_entity_poly.type
_entity_poly.pdbx_seq_one_letter_code
_entity_poly.pdbx_strand_id
1 'polypeptide(L)' 'MKEKIRHLIAGKIIEQGEIKLLLYNLARNGGLTDQLQNQYLDRLNALEEDIENLKKALKILNE' A
#
# COMPACT_ATOMS: atom_id res chain seq x y z
N MET A 1 0.36 13.97 -17.02
CA MET A 1 -0.66 13.18 -16.30
C MET A 1 -0.19 11.76 -16.01
N LYS A 2 0.27 11.01 -17.02
CA LYS A 2 0.89 9.67 -16.84
C LYS A 2 2.00 9.63 -15.79
N GLU A 3 2.91 10.61 -15.82
CA GLU A 3 4.00 10.69 -14.85
C GLU A 3 3.52 10.91 -13.41
N LYS A 4 2.49 11.74 -13.23
CA LYS A 4 1.87 11.94 -11.91
C LYS A 4 1.26 10.65 -11.39
N ILE A 5 0.58 9.87 -12.24
CA ILE A 5 0.02 8.56 -11.87
C ILE A 5 1.12 7.55 -11.52
N ARG A 6 2.23 7.53 -12.27
CA ARG A 6 3.40 6.69 -11.94
C ARG A 6 3.98 7.03 -10.58
N HIS A 7 4.13 8.32 -10.26
CA HIS A 7 4.58 8.75 -8.93
C HIS A 7 3.59 8.38 -7.82
N LEU A 8 2.28 8.47 -8.06
CA LEU A 8 1.27 8.04 -7.08
C LEU A 8 1.35 6.53 -6.82
N ILE A 9 1.51 5.72 -7.87
CA ILE A 9 1.71 4.27 -7.73
C ILE A 9 2.97 4.00 -6.91
N ALA A 10 4.09 4.65 -7.24
CA ALA A 10 5.35 4.47 -6.53
C ALA A 10 5.22 4.84 -5.04
N GLY A 11 4.57 5.97 -4.72
CA GLY A 11 4.32 6.39 -3.34
C GLY A 11 3.49 5.36 -2.56
N LYS A 12 2.44 4.80 -3.16
CA LYS A 12 1.63 3.76 -2.51
C LYS A 12 2.38 2.46 -2.29
N ILE A 13 3.26 2.05 -3.22
CA ILE A 13 4.13 0.87 -3.04
C ILE A 13 5.12 1.08 -1.89
N ILE A 14 5.68 2.29 -1.77
CA ILE A 14 6.57 2.64 -0.66
C ILE A 14 5.81 2.54 0.66
N GLU A 15 4.60 3.13 0.75
CA GLU A 15 3.75 3.06 1.93
C GLU A 15 3.42 1.60 2.33
N GLN A 16 3.12 0.73 1.36
CA GLN A 16 2.94 -0.70 1.62
C GLN A 16 4.19 -1.35 2.23
N GLY A 17 5.37 -1.01 1.73
CA GLY A 17 6.65 -1.50 2.26
C GLY A 17 6.87 -1.06 3.71
N GLU A 18 6.59 0.21 4.01
CA GLU A 18 6.71 0.78 5.36
C GLU A 18 5.76 0.09 6.36
N ILE A 19 4.49 -0.15 5.96
CA ILE A 19 3.51 -0.86 6.81
C ILE A 19 3.97 -2.29 7.10
N LYS A 20 4.46 -3.02 6.08
CA LYS A 20 4.95 -4.40 6.25
C LYS A 20 6.15 -4.45 7.20
N LEU A 21 7.06 -3.49 7.08
CA LEU A 21 8.21 -3.37 7.99
C LEU A 21 7.77 -3.06 9.42
N LEU A 22 6.80 -2.15 9.58
CA LEU A 22 6.23 -1.82 10.88
C LEU A 22 5.57 -3.04 11.54
N LEU A 23 4.72 -3.77 10.80
CA LEU A 23 4.09 -5.00 11.28
C LEU A 23 5.13 -6.04 11.72
N TYR A 24 6.17 -6.26 10.91
CA TYR A 24 7.27 -7.15 11.25
C TYR A 24 7.96 -6.74 12.57
N ASN A 25 8.25 -5.45 12.73
CA ASN A 25 8.89 -4.93 13.94
C ASN A 25 7.99 -5.05 15.18
N LEU A 26 6.69 -4.77 15.04
CA LEU A 26 5.72 -4.94 16.11
C LEU A 26 5.60 -6.40 16.54
N ALA A 27 5.54 -7.32 15.57
CA ALA A 27 5.48 -8.76 15.84
C ALA A 27 6.75 -9.24 16.57
N ARG A 28 7.92 -8.80 16.09
CA ARG A 28 9.22 -9.15 16.68
C ARG A 28 9.38 -8.65 18.11
N ASN A 29 8.86 -7.47 18.43
CA ASN A 29 8.99 -6.85 19.74
C ASN A 29 7.83 -7.19 20.70
N GLY A 30 6.90 -8.08 20.29
CA GLY A 30 5.74 -8.45 21.10
C GLY A 30 4.68 -7.35 21.27
N GLY A 31 4.76 -6.28 20.45
CA GLY A 31 3.83 -5.16 20.46
C GLY A 31 2.67 -5.29 19.46
N LEU A 32 2.64 -6.36 18.68
CA LEU A 32 1.57 -6.60 17.71
C LEU A 32 0.36 -7.23 18.41
N THR A 33 -0.73 -6.47 18.49
CA THR A 33 -2.04 -6.98 18.89
C THR A 33 -2.86 -7.36 17.67
N ASP A 34 -3.84 -8.26 17.82
CA ASP A 34 -4.76 -8.63 16.74
C ASP A 34 -5.49 -7.42 16.15
N GLN A 35 -5.86 -6.45 17.00
CA GLN A 35 -6.48 -5.20 16.57
C GLN A 35 -5.56 -4.39 15.66
N LEU A 36 -4.30 -4.19 16.05
CA LEU A 36 -3.32 -3.47 15.24
C LEU A 36 -3.01 -4.23 13.95
N GLN A 37 -2.88 -5.55 14.03
CA GLN A 37 -2.66 -6.40 12.87
C GLN A 37 -3.80 -6.23 11.85
N ASN A 38 -5.04 -6.34 12.29
CA ASN A 38 -6.21 -6.18 11.41
C ASN A 38 -6.26 -4.77 10.80
N GLN A 39 -6.01 -3.73 11.59
CA GLN A 39 -5.99 -2.34 11.09
C GLN A 39 -4.95 -2.14 9.97
N TYR A 40 -3.74 -2.68 10.13
CA TYR A 40 -2.71 -2.57 9.11
C TYR A 40 -2.98 -3.46 7.90
N LEU A 41 -3.60 -4.64 8.08
CA LEU A 41 -4.03 -5.50 6.98
C LEU A 41 -5.14 -4.83 6.15
N ASP A 42 -6.12 -4.19 6.80
CA ASP A 42 -7.16 -3.42 6.11
C ASP A 42 -6.55 -2.26 5.31
N ARG A 43 -5.55 -1.57 5.88
CA ARG A 43 -4.82 -0.52 5.16
C ARG A 43 -4.06 -1.07 3.96
N LEU A 44 -3.41 -2.22 4.08
CA LEU A 44 -2.70 -2.86 2.97
C LEU A 44 -3.66 -3.22 1.84
N ASN A 45 -4.82 -3.80 2.16
CA ASN A 45 -5.86 -4.13 1.18
C ASN A 45 -6.34 -2.88 0.42
N ALA A 46 -6.60 -1.78 1.14
CA ALA A 46 -7.00 -0.52 0.52
C ALA A 46 -5.90 0.04 -0.42
N LEU A 47 -4.63 -0.08 -0.04
CA LEU A 47 -3.51 0.34 -0.90
C LEU A 47 -3.41 -0.52 -2.16
N GLU A 48 -3.67 -1.82 -2.08
CA GLU A 48 -3.68 -2.71 -3.24
C GLU A 48 -4.79 -2.32 -4.23
N GLU A 49 -5.99 -2.06 -3.74
CA GLU A 49 -7.12 -1.59 -4.56
C GLU A 49 -6.80 -0.25 -5.25
N ASP A 50 -6.26 0.70 -4.50
CA ASP A 50 -5.86 2.00 -5.03
C ASP A 50 -4.80 1.88 -6.13
N ILE A 51 -3.77 1.05 -5.91
CA ILE A 51 -2.71 0.81 -6.90
C ILE A 51 -3.31 0.20 -8.17
N GLU A 52 -4.22 -0.76 -8.04
CA GLU A 52 -4.87 -1.40 -9.18
C GLU A 52 -5.73 -0.42 -9.98
N ASN A 53 -6.49 0.45 -9.29
CA ASN A 53 -7.26 1.50 -9.93
C ASN A 53 -6.37 2.50 -10.67
N LEU A 54 -5.22 2.89 -10.09
CA LEU A 54 -4.24 3.76 -10.75
C LEU A 54 -3.58 3.09 -11.95
N LYS A 55 -3.29 1.78 -11.88
CA LYS A 55 -2.77 1.00 -13.01
C LYS A 55 -3.78 0.95 -14.16
N LYS A 56 -5.06 0.70 -13.87
CA LYS A 56 -6.14 0.75 -14.86
C LYS A 56 -6.24 2.13 -15.51
N ALA A 57 -6.22 3.20 -14.72
CA ALA A 57 -6.23 4.57 -15.25
C ALA A 57 -5.01 4.87 -16.14
N LEU A 58 -3.82 4.41 -15.74
CA LEU A 58 -2.60 4.58 -16.53
C LEU A 58 -2.67 3.81 -17.86
N LYS A 59 -3.26 2.62 -17.86
CA LYS A 59 -3.48 1.82 -19.07
C LYS A 59 -4.39 2.55 -20.05
N ILE A 60 -5.54 3.06 -19.59
CA ILE A 60 -6.48 3.83 -20.41
C ILE A 60 -5.80 5.06 -21.04
N LEU A 61 -4.91 5.74 -20.31
CA LEU A 61 -4.18 6.89 -20.86
C LEU A 61 -3.11 6.51 -21.88
N ASN A 62 -2.63 5.26 -21.85
CA ASN A 62 -1.61 4.75 -22.77
C ASN A 62 -2.19 4.22 -24.08
N GLU A 63 -3.47 3.91 -24.09
CA GLU A 63 -4.30 3.69 -25.28
C GLU A 63 -4.71 5.04 -25.90
#